data_AF-A0A520GX09-F1
#
_entry.id   AF-A0A520GX09-F1
#
_cell.length_a   1.000
_cell.length_b   1.000
_cell.length_c   1.000
_cell.angle_alpha   90.00
_cell.angle_beta   90.00
_cell.angle_gamma   90.00
#
_symmetry.space_group_name_H-M   'P 1'
#
loop_
_entity.id
_entity.type
_entity.pdbx_description
1 polymer ?
#
loop_
_entity_poly.entity_id
_entity_poly.type
_entity_poly.pdbx_seq_one_letter_code
_entity_poly.pdbx_strand_id
1 'polypeptide(L)' 'MNIAIGHSLSKGLGIFICANIIRKHEGEIGMDSMTGQGSTFWFTLPKSSKN' A
#
# COMPACT_ATOMS: atom_id res chain seq x y z
N MET A 1 32.52 0.32 -11.49
CA MET A 1 32.61 -0.11 -10.08
C MET A 1 32.16 1.09 -9.25
N ASN A 2 31.03 1.16 -8.53
CA ASN A 2 30.02 0.22 -8.07
C ASN A 2 28.68 0.98 -8.14
N ILE A 3 27.78 0.62 -9.07
CA ILE A 3 26.39 1.10 -9.01
C ILE A 3 25.75 0.28 -7.91
N ALA A 4 25.57 0.88 -6.73
CA ALA A 4 24.76 0.29 -5.69
C ALA A 4 23.29 0.29 -6.19
N ILE A 5 22.93 -0.74 -6.96
CA ILE A 5 21.54 -1.14 -7.17
C ILE A 5 21.01 -1.64 -5.82
N GLY A 6 20.70 -0.69 -4.93
CA GLY A 6 19.98 -0.97 -3.71
C GLY A 6 18.66 -1.63 -4.08
N HIS A 7 18.56 -2.92 -3.82
CA HIS A 7 17.43 -3.80 -4.05
C HIS A 7 16.24 -3.42 -3.14
N SER A 8 15.74 -2.18 -3.24
CA SER A 8 14.68 -1.60 -2.39
C SER A 8 13.40 -1.27 -3.17
N LEU A 9 13.30 -1.70 -4.43
CA LEU A 9 12.09 -1.57 -5.23
C LEU A 9 10.92 -2.44 -4.70
N SER A 10 11.21 -3.48 -3.90
CA SER A 10 10.19 -4.38 -3.35
C SER A 10 9.34 -3.74 -2.25
N LYS A 11 9.88 -2.80 -1.47
CA LYS A 11 9.15 -2.21 -0.32
C LYS A 11 8.16 -1.12 -0.73
N GLY A 12 8.39 -0.46 -1.87
CA GLY A 12 7.58 0.67 -2.33
C GLY A 12 6.68 0.38 -3.54
N LEU A 13 7.10 -0.49 -4.47
CA LEU A 13 6.35 -0.72 -5.71
C LEU A 13 5.06 -1.51 -5.46
N GLY A 14 5.10 -2.53 -4.61
CA GLY A 14 3.92 -3.33 -4.27
C GLY A 14 2.82 -2.47 -3.62
N ILE A 15 3.20 -1.65 -2.63
CA ILE A 15 2.25 -0.76 -1.95
C ILE A 15 1.74 0.34 -2.88
N PHE A 16 2.57 0.84 -3.80
CA PHE A 16 2.15 1.81 -4.81
C PHE A 16 1.14 1.24 -5.80
N ILE A 17 1.34 0.00 -6.26
CA ILE A 17 0.39 -0.71 -7.12
C ILE A 17 -0.94 -0.90 -6.38
N CYS A 18 -0.92 -1.41 -5.15
CA CYS A 18 -2.12 -1.56 -4.33
C CYS A 18 -2.85 -0.23 -4.16
N ALA A 19 -2.13 0.84 -3.83
CA ALA A 19 -2.72 2.17 -3.64
C ALA A 19 -3.41 2.70 -4.91
N ASN A 20 -2.83 2.46 -6.09
CA ASN A 20 -3.46 2.84 -7.36
C ASN A 20 -4.72 2.02 -7.64
N ILE A 21 -4.70 0.71 -7.39
CA ILE A 21 -5.87 -0.15 -7.55
C ILE A 21 -7.00 0.31 -6.63
N ILE A 22 -6.71 0.54 -5.36
CA ILE A 22 -7.70 0.95 -4.35
C ILE A 22 -8.32 2.31 -4.71
N ARG A 23 -7.49 3.31 -5.05
CA ARG A 23 -7.97 4.64 -5.47
C ARG A 23 -8.81 4.59 -6.74
N LYS A 24 -8.46 3.73 -7.69
CA LYS A 24 -9.25 3.52 -8.93
C LYS A 24 -10.63 2.93 -8.65
N HIS A 25 -10.80 2.24 -7.54
CA HIS A 25 -12.08 1.71 -7.06
C HIS A 25 -12.73 2.63 -6.01
N GLU A 26 -12.36 3.92 -5.99
CA GLU A 26 -12.90 4.93 -5.06
C GLU A 26 -12.72 4.55 -3.57
N GLY A 27 -11.69 3.76 -3.30
CA GLY A 27 -11.30 3.36 -1.96
C GLY A 27 -10.17 4.21 -1.37
N GLU A 28 -9.92 4.02 -0.08
CA GLU A 28 -8.83 4.66 0.65
C GLU A 28 -7.82 3.60 1.13
N ILE A 29 -6.56 3.98 1.32
CA ILE A 29 -5.50 3.11 1.84
C ILE A 29 -4.65 3.89 2.84
N GLY A 30 -4.27 3.24 3.94
CA GLY A 30 -3.44 3.82 4.99
C GLY A 30 -2.56 2.78 5.71
N MET A 31 -1.84 3.26 6.70
CA MET A 31 -0.93 2.47 7.51
C MET A 31 -0.89 3.03 8.92
N ASP A 32 -1.13 2.17 9.90
CA ASP A 32 -0.92 2.45 11.30
C ASP A 32 0.37 1.75 11.73
N SER A 33 1.32 2.50 12.27
CA SER A 33 2.60 1.95 12.73
C SER A 33 2.90 2.41 14.14
N MET A 34 3.38 1.47 14.96
CA MET A 34 3.87 1.76 16.29
C MET A 34 5.29 1.23 16.44
N THR A 35 6.19 2.10 16.89
CA THR A 35 7.60 1.75 17.08
C THR A 35 7.75 0.52 17.97
N GLY A 36 8.44 -0.50 17.47
CA GLY A 36 8.66 -1.75 18.18
C GLY A 36 7.52 -2.78 18.11
N GLN A 37 6.37 -2.44 17.51
CA GLN A 37 5.22 -3.35 17.36
C GLN A 37 4.90 -3.71 15.90
N GLY A 38 5.58 -3.06 14.95
CA GLY A 38 5.36 -3.27 13.53
C GLY A 38 4.30 -2.33 12.97
N SER A 39 3.67 -2.75 11.88
CA SER A 39 2.80 -1.89 11.07
C SER A 39 1.61 -2.66 10.52
N THR A 40 0.44 -2.06 10.60
CA THR A 40 -0.82 -2.54 10.03
C THR A 40 -1.19 -1.68 8.84
N PHE A 41 -1.35 -2.30 7.68
CA PHE A 41 -1.87 -1.62 6.49
C PHE A 41 -3.37 -1.90 6.36
N TRP A 42 -4.15 -0.88 6.02
CA TRP A 42 -5.60 -0.99 5.88
C TRP A 42 -6.07 -0.31 4.60
N PHE A 43 -7.24 -0.73 4.11
CA PHE A 43 -7.92 -0.09 3.00
C PHE A 43 -9.43 -0.16 3.15
N THR A 44 -10.13 0.76 2.47
CA THR A 44 -11.58 0.79 2.36
C THR A 44 -11.97 0.70 0.89
N LEU A 45 -13.17 0.18 0.61
CA LEU A 45 -13.78 0.20 -0.71
C LEU A 45 -15.28 0.51 -0.53
N PRO A 46 -15.89 1.25 -1.47
CA PRO A 46 -17.34 1.41 -1.48
C PRO A 46 -18.02 0.04 -1.58
N LYS A 47 -19.04 -0.20 -0.76
CA LYS A 47 -19.85 -1.40 -0.88
C LYS A 47 -20.64 -1.32 -2.17
N SER A 48 -20.55 -2.33 -3.02
CA SER A 48 -21.44 -2.45 -4.18
C SER A 48 -22.88 -2.56 -3.66
N SER A 49 -23.69 -1.54 -3.91
CA SER A 49 -25.11 -1.57 -3.62
C SER A 49 -25.78 -2.47 -4.65
N LYS A 50 -25.88 -3.78 -4.35
CA LYS A 50 -26.93 -4.62 -4.92
C LYS A 50 -28.04 -4.67 -3.88
N ASN A 51 -29.05 -3.83 -4.08
CA ASN A 51 -30.38 -4.02 -3.53
C ASN A 51 -31.13 -5.04 -4.39
#